data_AF-A0A077AVL7-F1
#
_entry.id   AF-A0A077AVL7-F1
#
_cell.length_a   1.000
_cell.length_b   1.000
_cell.length_c   1.000
_cell.angle_alpha   90.00
_cell.angle_beta   90.00
_cell.angle_gamma   90.00
#
_symmetry.space_group_name_H-M   'P 1'
#
loop_
_entity.id
_entity.type
_entity.pdbx_description
1 polymer ?
#
loop_
_entity_poly.entity_id
_entity_poly.type
_entity_poly.pdbx_seq_one_letter_code
_entity_poly.pdbx_strand_id
1 'polypeptide(L)'
;MAEQTLTNNNISLDQLRPYYINDSAKISRSTRYYDYVFQQILDGKRSKSNWAAGFMSTLWTIYRRQYELAFVISLIFMVVATLETLLPQYSNGLSLFLGIVLLFVLAFKGNTYYFNAIKKKIETGIKPEHPSNNIDKQGTCLLLVFFITTFTLSLYGVVGVLLDPEIISMAEQLHHIEELSRKYLKINWIAFVVFWGALYIWRIHPEKAKRNS
;
A
#
# COMPACT_ATOMS: atom_id res chain seq x y z
N MET A 1 -5.58 8.00 -31.23
CA MET A 1 -6.89 8.66 -31.14
C MET A 1 -7.02 9.14 -29.70
N ALA A 2 -6.79 10.43 -29.44
CA ALA A 2 -6.77 10.98 -28.09
C ALA A 2 -8.19 11.41 -27.73
N GLU A 3 -8.82 10.66 -26.84
CA GLU A 3 -10.15 10.95 -26.32
C GLU A 3 -10.06 12.19 -25.41
N GLN A 4 -10.46 13.34 -25.95
CA GLN A 4 -10.65 14.57 -25.17
C GLN A 4 -11.94 14.48 -24.37
N THR A 5 -11.93 13.73 -23.27
CA THR A 5 -12.95 13.88 -22.22
C THR A 5 -12.51 14.98 -21.25
N LEU A 6 -12.58 16.22 -21.75
CA LEU A 6 -12.53 17.45 -20.96
C LEU A 6 -13.86 17.61 -20.20
N THR A 7 -14.07 16.83 -19.14
CA THR A 7 -14.90 17.32 -18.04
C THR A 7 -14.04 18.31 -17.24
N ASN A 8 -14.14 19.57 -17.64
CA ASN A 8 -13.56 20.76 -16.99
C ASN A 8 -14.14 20.95 -15.58
N ASN A 9 -13.88 20.00 -14.68
CA ASN A 9 -13.87 20.28 -13.27
C ASN A 9 -12.54 21.00 -13.00
N ASN A 10 -12.60 22.34 -12.99
CA ASN A 10 -11.50 23.25 -12.68
C ASN A 10 -11.10 23.10 -11.20
N ILE A 11 -10.54 21.96 -10.82
CA ILE A 11 -10.01 21.74 -9.48
C ILE A 11 -8.74 22.57 -9.37
N SER A 12 -8.75 23.56 -8.48
CA SER A 12 -7.58 24.39 -8.22
C SER A 12 -6.64 23.73 -7.22
N LEU A 13 -5.37 24.16 -7.22
CA LEU A 13 -4.40 23.69 -6.24
C LEU A 13 -4.84 23.99 -4.79
N ASP A 14 -5.51 25.10 -4.57
CA ASP A 14 -6.01 25.50 -3.26
C ASP A 14 -7.12 24.57 -2.75
N GLN A 15 -7.90 23.97 -3.65
CA GLN A 15 -8.88 22.94 -3.28
C GLN A 15 -8.20 21.61 -2.90
N LEU A 16 -7.03 21.31 -3.47
CA LEU A 16 -6.29 20.07 -3.20
C LEU A 16 -5.47 20.14 -1.90
N ARG A 17 -4.89 21.30 -1.59
CA ARG A 17 -3.96 21.52 -0.46
C ARG A 17 -4.43 20.96 0.89
N PRO A 18 -5.69 21.14 1.32
CA PRO A 18 -6.17 20.64 2.61
C PRO A 18 -6.00 19.12 2.82
N TYR A 19 -5.86 18.33 1.75
CA TYR A 19 -5.80 16.87 1.82
C TYR A 19 -4.39 16.29 2.00
N TYR A 20 -3.35 17.11 1.85
CA TYR A 20 -1.95 16.66 1.96
C TYR A 20 -1.05 17.62 2.75
N ILE A 21 -1.54 18.79 3.14
CA ILE A 21 -0.79 19.70 4.01
C ILE A 21 -0.73 19.15 5.44
N ASN A 22 0.49 19.04 5.96
CA ASN A 22 0.72 18.47 7.28
C ASN A 22 0.54 19.47 8.43
N ASP A 23 0.83 20.74 8.17
CA ASP A 23 0.71 21.83 9.14
C ASP A 23 0.22 23.09 8.41
N SER A 24 -0.91 23.64 8.87
CA SER A 24 -1.47 24.87 8.29
C SER A 24 -0.63 26.11 8.60
N ALA A 25 0.20 26.09 9.65
CA ALA A 25 1.01 27.22 10.06
C ALA A 25 2.33 27.33 9.28
N LYS A 26 2.86 26.23 8.71
CA LYS A 26 4.14 26.23 8.00
C LYS A 26 4.12 25.35 6.75
N ILE A 27 4.47 25.95 5.61
CA ILE A 27 4.66 25.21 4.35
C ILE A 27 5.89 24.29 4.48
N SER A 28 5.62 23.02 4.77
CA SER A 28 6.64 21.98 4.85
C SER A 28 7.26 21.65 3.48
N ARG A 29 8.44 21.01 3.48
CA ARG A 29 9.05 20.47 2.23
C ARG A 29 8.11 19.51 1.51
N SER A 30 7.34 18.71 2.25
CA SER A 30 6.35 17.78 1.68
C SER A 30 5.22 18.52 0.97
N THR A 31 4.74 19.64 1.54
CA THR A 31 3.69 20.46 0.94
C THR A 31 4.16 21.03 -0.40
N ARG A 32 5.37 21.61 -0.44
CA ARG A 32 5.95 22.13 -1.71
C ARG A 32 6.11 21.04 -2.76
N TYR A 33 6.49 19.83 -2.35
CA TYR A 33 6.60 18.70 -3.25
C TYR A 33 5.25 18.37 -3.90
N TYR A 34 4.18 18.24 -3.11
CA TYR A 34 2.86 17.93 -3.67
C TYR A 34 2.25 19.10 -4.45
N ASP A 35 2.49 20.33 -4.03
CA ASP A 35 2.08 21.52 -4.80
C ASP A 35 2.66 21.46 -6.22
N TYR A 36 3.97 21.22 -6.33
CA TYR A 36 4.64 21.09 -7.62
C TYR A 36 4.11 19.90 -8.44
N VAL A 37 4.01 18.72 -7.83
CA VAL A 37 3.57 17.49 -8.51
C VAL A 37 2.13 17.62 -9.00
N PHE A 38 1.23 18.16 -8.17
CA PHE A 38 -0.17 18.31 -8.55
C PHE A 38 -0.38 19.42 -9.56
N GLN A 39 0.40 20.51 -9.49
CA GLN A 39 0.39 21.52 -10.54
C GLN A 39 0.80 20.92 -11.89
N GLN A 40 1.82 20.04 -11.94
CA GLN A 40 2.17 19.35 -13.18
C GLN A 40 1.01 18.52 -13.73
N ILE A 41 0.30 17.79 -12.87
CA ILE A 41 -0.85 16.98 -13.29
C ILE A 41 -1.99 17.87 -13.81
N LEU A 42 -2.28 18.98 -13.13
CA LEU A 42 -3.28 19.97 -13.56
C LEU A 42 -2.91 20.61 -14.92
N ASP A 43 -1.62 20.85 -15.17
CA ASP A 43 -1.10 21.33 -16.46
C ASP A 43 -1.13 20.24 -17.56
N GLY A 44 -1.64 19.04 -17.29
CA GLY A 44 -1.63 17.90 -18.22
C GLY A 44 -0.24 17.28 -18.45
N LYS A 45 0.75 17.61 -17.60
CA LYS A 45 2.11 17.08 -17.67
C LYS A 45 2.22 15.77 -16.89
N ARG A 46 3.25 14.99 -17.22
CA ARG A 46 3.57 13.76 -16.46
C ARG A 46 3.99 14.12 -15.04
N SER A 47 3.39 13.47 -14.06
CA SER A 47 3.81 13.57 -12.66
C SER A 47 5.26 13.09 -12.49
N LYS A 48 6.00 13.74 -11.59
CA LYS A 48 7.28 13.23 -11.08
C LYS A 48 7.13 11.83 -10.48
N SER A 49 8.17 11.01 -10.63
CA SER A 49 8.26 9.69 -10.00
C SER A 49 8.30 9.79 -8.47
N ASN A 50 7.61 8.88 -7.80
CA ASN A 50 7.54 8.74 -6.35
C ASN A 50 8.11 7.39 -5.91
N TRP A 51 9.43 7.32 -5.76
CA TRP A 51 10.10 6.10 -5.31
C TRP A 51 9.67 5.64 -3.91
N ALA A 52 9.19 6.57 -3.06
CA ALA A 52 8.61 6.20 -1.77
C ALA A 52 7.35 5.32 -1.98
N ALA A 53 6.49 5.65 -2.95
CA ALA A 53 5.34 4.82 -3.31
C ALA A 53 5.75 3.45 -3.87
N GLY A 54 6.83 3.38 -4.65
CA GLY A 54 7.37 2.13 -5.18
C GLY A 54 7.91 1.21 -4.08
N PHE A 55 8.86 1.69 -3.28
CA PHE A 55 9.52 0.88 -2.25
C PHE A 55 8.62 0.57 -1.04
N MET A 56 7.74 1.50 -0.66
CA MET A 56 6.85 1.30 0.50
C MET A 56 5.47 0.77 0.10
N SER A 57 5.17 0.61 -1.19
CA SER A 57 3.97 -0.04 -1.75
C SER A 57 2.69 0.15 -0.91
N THR A 58 2.15 -0.93 -0.32
CA THR A 58 0.98 -0.91 0.56
C THR A 58 1.11 0.10 1.70
N LEU A 59 2.27 0.18 2.36
CA LEU A 59 2.50 1.11 3.48
C LEU A 59 2.32 2.56 3.05
N TRP A 60 2.80 2.92 1.85
CA TRP A 60 2.61 4.26 1.30
C TRP A 60 1.13 4.56 1.03
N THR A 61 0.39 3.59 0.48
CA THR A 61 -1.05 3.76 0.23
C THR A 61 -1.86 3.89 1.53
N ILE A 62 -1.53 3.13 2.58
CA ILE A 62 -2.12 3.26 3.93
C ILE A 62 -1.81 4.64 4.51
N TYR A 63 -0.56 5.09 4.42
CA TYR A 63 -0.14 6.43 4.85
C TYR A 63 -0.98 7.52 4.21
N ARG A 64 -1.23 7.40 2.91
CA ARG A 64 -2.02 8.34 2.11
C ARG A 64 -3.52 8.16 2.24
N ARG A 65 -3.97 7.28 3.14
CA ARG A 65 -5.37 6.93 3.40
C ARG A 65 -6.10 6.47 2.13
N GLN A 66 -5.40 5.73 1.26
CA GLN A 66 -5.93 5.05 0.09
C GLN A 66 -6.21 3.59 0.44
N TYR A 67 -7.06 3.37 1.45
CA TYR A 67 -7.26 2.05 2.06
C TYR A 67 -7.81 0.99 1.10
N GLU A 68 -8.64 1.38 0.13
CA GLU A 68 -9.15 0.47 -0.90
C GLU A 68 -8.01 -0.06 -1.79
N LEU A 69 -7.13 0.83 -2.26
CA LEU A 69 -5.99 0.45 -3.08
C LEU A 69 -5.00 -0.41 -2.28
N ALA A 70 -4.75 -0.02 -1.02
CA ALA A 70 -3.91 -0.77 -0.10
C ALA A 70 -4.43 -2.20 0.13
N PHE A 71 -5.76 -2.35 0.31
CA PHE A 71 -6.40 -3.65 0.49
C PHE A 71 -6.24 -4.52 -0.76
N VAL A 72 -6.52 -3.97 -1.93
CA VAL A 72 -6.41 -4.71 -3.20
C VAL A 72 -4.98 -5.18 -3.43
N ILE A 73 -3.98 -4.31 -3.23
CA ILE A 73 -2.57 -4.68 -3.37
C ILE A 73 -2.22 -5.82 -2.41
N SER A 74 -2.54 -5.68 -1.12
CA SER A 74 -2.23 -6.72 -0.13
C SER A 74 -2.97 -8.03 -0.40
N LEU A 75 -4.21 -7.98 -0.88
CA LEU A 75 -4.97 -9.16 -1.24
C LEU A 75 -4.33 -9.91 -2.42
N ILE A 76 -3.86 -9.19 -3.44
CA ILE A 76 -3.15 -9.80 -4.58
C ILE A 76 -1.90 -10.55 -4.09
N PHE A 77 -1.07 -9.94 -3.23
CA PHE A 77 0.08 -10.63 -2.66
C PHE A 77 -0.30 -11.83 -1.80
N MET A 78 -1.36 -11.73 -1.00
CA MET A 78 -1.85 -12.87 -0.21
C MET A 78 -2.29 -14.04 -1.09
N VAL A 79 -3.00 -13.77 -2.18
CA VAL A 79 -3.42 -14.80 -3.14
C VAL A 79 -2.20 -15.41 -3.82
N VAL A 80 -1.25 -14.60 -4.27
CA VAL A 80 -0.02 -15.08 -4.93
C VAL A 80 0.82 -15.93 -3.99
N ALA A 81 1.03 -15.48 -2.75
CA ALA A 81 1.74 -16.26 -1.74
C ALA A 81 1.03 -17.59 -1.43
N THR A 82 -0.30 -17.59 -1.45
CA THR A 82 -1.10 -18.82 -1.33
C THR A 82 -0.82 -19.76 -2.51
N LEU A 83 -0.81 -19.25 -3.74
CA LEU A 83 -0.51 -20.05 -4.94
C LEU A 83 0.93 -20.58 -4.95
N GLU A 84 1.90 -19.80 -4.49
CA GLU A 84 3.30 -20.23 -4.33
C GLU A 84 3.45 -21.34 -3.27
N THR A 85 2.65 -21.27 -2.21
CA THR A 85 2.66 -22.30 -1.16
C THR A 85 1.99 -23.59 -1.61
N LEU A 86 0.89 -23.50 -2.37
CA LEU A 86 0.09 -24.67 -2.75
C LEU A 86 0.57 -25.34 -4.05
N LEU A 87 1.20 -24.59 -4.95
CA LEU A 87 1.59 -25.04 -6.29
C LEU A 87 3.04 -24.63 -6.64
N PRO A 88 4.02 -24.89 -5.77
CA PRO A 88 5.37 -24.32 -5.88
C PRO A 88 6.05 -24.59 -7.23
N GLN A 89 5.79 -25.73 -7.85
CA GLN A 89 6.35 -26.08 -9.16
C GLN A 89 5.90 -25.18 -10.32
N TYR A 90 4.78 -24.47 -10.19
CA TYR A 90 4.21 -23.63 -11.26
C TYR A 90 4.31 -22.13 -10.98
N SER A 91 4.38 -21.74 -9.72
CA SER A 91 4.20 -20.34 -9.30
C SER A 91 5.45 -19.74 -8.66
N ASN A 92 6.54 -20.49 -8.47
CA ASN A 92 7.74 -19.98 -7.82
C ASN A 92 8.28 -18.71 -8.51
N GLY A 93 8.46 -17.63 -7.74
CA GLY A 93 8.96 -16.35 -8.22
C GLY A 93 7.88 -15.41 -8.77
N LEU A 94 6.60 -15.81 -8.79
CA LEU A 94 5.48 -14.96 -9.18
C LEU A 94 5.36 -13.75 -8.23
N SER A 95 5.56 -13.95 -6.93
CA SER A 95 5.56 -12.86 -5.93
C SER A 95 6.68 -11.85 -6.18
N LEU A 96 7.89 -12.32 -6.51
CA LEU A 96 9.02 -11.45 -6.84
C LEU A 96 8.75 -10.64 -8.12
N PHE A 97 8.27 -11.32 -9.17
CA PHE A 97 7.91 -10.67 -10.43
C PHE A 97 6.85 -9.59 -10.23
N LEU A 98 5.76 -9.92 -9.53
CA LEU A 98 4.69 -8.96 -9.21
C LEU A 98 5.19 -7.82 -8.31
N GLY A 99 6.09 -8.12 -7.37
CA GLY A 99 6.76 -7.12 -6.53
C GLY A 99 7.52 -6.08 -7.36
N ILE A 100 8.32 -6.52 -8.33
CA ILE A 100 9.06 -5.65 -9.24
C ILE A 100 8.11 -4.82 -10.11
N VAL A 101 7.10 -5.46 -10.71
CA VAL A 101 6.10 -4.76 -11.53
C VAL A 101 5.39 -3.68 -10.72
N LEU A 102 4.90 -4.03 -9.52
CA LEU A 102 4.20 -3.10 -8.66
C LEU A 102 5.09 -1.95 -8.18
N LEU A 103 6.36 -2.24 -7.87
CA LEU A 103 7.35 -1.22 -7.51
C LEU A 103 7.43 -0.14 -8.60
N PHE A 104 7.56 -0.52 -9.86
CA PHE A 104 7.60 0.45 -10.96
C PHE A 104 6.25 1.13 -11.20
N VAL A 105 5.14 0.38 -11.17
CA VAL A 105 3.80 0.95 -11.32
C VAL A 105 3.56 2.03 -10.26
N LEU A 106 3.82 1.76 -8.99
CA LEU A 106 3.63 2.74 -7.92
C LEU A 106 4.70 3.84 -7.95
N ALA A 107 5.94 3.55 -8.33
CA ALA A 107 6.97 4.57 -8.51
C ALA A 107 6.58 5.61 -9.55
N PHE A 108 5.97 5.21 -10.67
CA PHE A 108 5.61 6.13 -11.75
C PHE A 108 4.18 6.67 -11.65
N LYS A 109 3.23 5.91 -11.09
CA LYS A 109 1.80 6.26 -11.05
C LYS A 109 1.28 6.60 -9.66
N GLY A 110 2.03 6.37 -8.59
CA GLY A 110 1.58 6.57 -7.21
C GLY A 110 1.03 7.99 -6.97
N ASN A 111 1.76 9.01 -7.41
CA ASN A 111 1.31 10.41 -7.32
C ASN A 111 0.01 10.67 -8.09
N THR A 112 -0.16 10.06 -9.27
CA THR A 112 -1.39 10.16 -10.07
C THR A 112 -2.56 9.48 -9.37
N TYR A 113 -2.37 8.29 -8.81
CA TYR A 113 -3.41 7.62 -8.01
C TYR A 113 -3.81 8.45 -6.79
N TYR A 114 -2.85 9.06 -6.11
CA TYR A 114 -3.13 9.92 -4.97
C TYR A 114 -3.88 11.20 -5.35
N PHE A 115 -3.45 11.86 -6.43
CA PHE A 115 -4.17 12.99 -7.00
C PHE A 115 -5.62 12.64 -7.34
N ASN A 116 -5.84 11.54 -8.08
CA ASN A 116 -7.18 11.09 -8.47
C ASN A 116 -8.06 10.75 -7.25
N ALA A 117 -7.47 10.17 -6.21
CA ALA A 117 -8.18 9.88 -4.97
C ALA A 117 -8.61 11.16 -4.24
N ILE A 118 -7.77 12.21 -4.22
CA ILE A 118 -8.15 13.52 -3.66
C ILE A 118 -9.19 14.19 -4.53
N LYS A 119 -8.99 14.22 -5.86
CA LYS A 119 -9.95 14.76 -6.83
C LYS A 119 -11.34 14.16 -6.63
N LYS A 120 -11.44 12.83 -6.53
CA LYS A 120 -12.71 12.15 -6.25
C LYS A 120 -13.34 12.61 -4.93
N LYS A 121 -12.56 12.83 -3.87
CA LYS A 121 -13.07 13.35 -2.58
C LYS A 121 -13.66 14.75 -2.74
N ILE A 122 -12.97 15.65 -3.47
CA ILE A 122 -13.44 17.00 -3.77
C ILE A 122 -14.74 16.96 -4.57
N GLU A 123 -14.79 16.15 -5.63
CA GLU A 123 -15.97 16.01 -6.50
C GLU A 123 -17.18 15.46 -5.73
N THR A 124 -16.95 14.60 -4.73
CA THR A 124 -18.01 14.12 -3.82
C THR A 124 -18.31 15.07 -2.65
N GLY A 125 -17.68 16.25 -2.58
CA GLY A 125 -17.93 17.24 -1.53
C GLY A 125 -17.31 16.92 -0.15
N ILE A 126 -16.44 15.91 -0.05
CA ILE A 126 -15.88 15.44 1.22
C ILE A 126 -14.75 16.37 1.66
N LYS A 127 -15.01 17.28 2.61
CA LYS A 127 -13.97 18.17 3.16
C LYS A 127 -13.13 17.45 4.24
N PRO A 128 -11.81 17.68 4.32
CA PRO A 128 -11.02 17.18 5.43
C PRO A 128 -11.37 17.95 6.72
N GLU A 129 -11.76 17.25 7.79
CA GLU A 129 -12.12 17.85 9.09
C GLU A 129 -10.96 18.61 9.74
N HIS A 130 -9.73 18.13 9.53
CA HIS A 130 -8.51 18.77 9.97
C HIS A 130 -7.47 18.70 8.84
N PRO A 131 -6.62 19.75 8.65
CA PRO A 131 -5.42 19.61 7.85
C PRO A 131 -4.65 18.39 8.37
N SER A 132 -4.08 17.59 7.48
CA SER A 132 -3.64 16.24 7.79
C SER A 132 -2.49 16.23 8.81
N ASN A 133 -2.79 16.32 10.11
CA ASN A 133 -1.81 16.34 11.20
C ASN A 133 -1.27 14.93 11.47
N ASN A 134 -0.92 14.21 10.40
CA ASN A 134 -0.77 12.75 10.32
C ASN A 134 0.68 12.28 10.38
N ILE A 135 1.67 13.17 10.42
CA ILE A 135 3.07 12.75 10.32
C ILE A 135 3.46 11.80 11.46
N ASP A 136 3.05 12.07 12.71
CA ASP A 136 3.67 11.37 13.84
C ASP A 136 3.06 10.00 14.16
N LYS A 137 1.73 9.82 14.09
CA LYS A 137 1.11 8.54 14.49
C LYS A 137 1.08 7.51 13.35
N GLN A 138 0.84 7.95 12.12
CA GLN A 138 0.77 7.04 10.98
C GLN A 138 2.17 6.66 10.48
N GLY A 139 3.13 7.59 10.50
CA GLY A 139 4.53 7.31 10.18
C GLY A 139 5.14 6.27 11.12
N THR A 140 4.94 6.42 12.44
CA THR A 140 5.43 5.47 13.45
C THR A 140 4.82 4.08 13.31
N CYS A 141 3.51 3.98 13.04
CA CYS A 141 2.84 2.70 12.84
C CYS A 141 3.33 1.98 11.57
N LEU A 142 3.57 2.72 10.49
CA LEU A 142 4.12 2.15 9.24
C LEU A 142 5.59 1.74 9.40
N LEU A 143 6.37 2.51 10.15
CA LEU A 143 7.74 2.17 10.49
C LEU A 143 7.78 0.88 11.33
N LEU A 144 6.87 0.73 12.30
CA LEU A 144 6.71 -0.51 13.08
C LEU A 144 6.36 -1.70 12.19
N VAL A 145 5.38 -1.57 11.29
CA VAL A 145 5.00 -2.65 10.36
C VAL A 145 6.14 -3.00 9.41
N PHE A 146 6.89 -2.01 8.93
CA PHE A 146 8.08 -2.22 8.11
C PHE A 146 9.17 -2.98 8.88
N PHE A 147 9.43 -2.62 10.14
CA PHE A 147 10.39 -3.32 10.99
C PHE A 147 9.96 -4.76 11.27
N ILE A 148 8.69 -4.99 11.59
CA ILE A 148 8.14 -6.35 11.80
C ILE A 148 8.30 -7.17 10.52
N THR A 149 7.91 -6.62 9.37
CA THR A 149 7.98 -7.34 8.08
C THR A 149 9.43 -7.66 7.71
N THR A 150 10.34 -6.70 7.84
CA THR A 150 11.77 -6.88 7.56
C THR A 150 12.38 -7.91 8.51
N PHE A 151 12.04 -7.84 9.80
CA PHE A 151 12.48 -8.82 10.79
C PHE A 151 11.98 -10.22 10.46
N THR A 152 10.71 -10.37 10.10
CA THR A 152 10.11 -11.64 9.69
C THR A 152 10.78 -12.21 8.43
N LEU A 153 11.04 -11.38 7.42
CA LEU A 153 11.74 -11.81 6.20
C LEU A 153 13.19 -12.22 6.48
N SER A 154 13.91 -11.45 7.29
CA SER A 154 15.26 -11.82 7.74
C SER A 154 15.25 -13.12 8.54
N LEU A 155 14.25 -13.33 9.40
CA LEU A 155 14.08 -14.57 10.14
C LEU A 155 13.82 -15.75 9.19
N TYR A 156 12.96 -15.60 8.19
CA TYR A 156 12.72 -16.64 7.18
C TYR A 156 13.97 -16.93 6.33
N GLY A 157 14.74 -15.91 5.96
CA GLY A 157 16.00 -16.09 5.24
C GLY A 157 17.04 -16.84 6.08
N VAL A 158 17.20 -16.45 7.35
CA VAL A 158 18.12 -17.11 8.29
C VAL A 158 17.67 -18.53 8.59
N VAL A 159 16.39 -18.75 8.90
CA VAL A 159 15.84 -20.09 9.15
C VAL A 159 15.95 -20.96 7.89
N GLY A 160 15.66 -20.42 6.71
CA GLY A 160 15.80 -21.13 5.44
C GLY A 160 17.24 -21.57 5.15
N VAL A 161 18.23 -20.70 5.43
CA VAL A 161 19.66 -21.00 5.27
C VAL A 161 20.18 -21.93 6.37
N LEU A 162 19.68 -21.83 7.60
CA LEU A 162 20.02 -22.75 8.69
C LEU A 162 19.41 -24.16 8.49
N LEU A 163 18.48 -24.30 7.54
CA LEU A 163 17.85 -25.57 7.16
C LEU A 163 18.46 -26.19 5.88
N ASP A 164 19.61 -25.67 5.39
CA ASP A 164 20.38 -26.25 4.28
C ASP A 164 21.07 -27.58 4.70
N PRO A 165 21.40 -28.52 3.80
CA PRO A 165 20.84 -29.86 3.77
C PRO A 165 21.93 -30.94 3.99
N GLU A 166 22.64 -30.89 5.12
CA GLU A 166 23.19 -32.12 5.71
C GLU A 166 22.16 -32.82 6.64
N ILE A 167 20.94 -32.28 6.75
CA ILE A 167 19.87 -32.71 7.67
C ILE A 167 18.58 -33.05 6.90
N ILE A 168 17.96 -34.24 6.90
CA ILE A 168 18.32 -35.66 7.13
C ILE A 168 16.98 -36.42 6.89
N SER A 169 16.90 -37.31 5.89
CA SER A 169 15.74 -38.17 5.52
C SER A 169 14.49 -37.51 4.86
N MET A 170 14.51 -37.47 3.53
CA MET A 170 13.67 -36.62 2.66
C MET A 170 12.14 -36.88 2.58
N ALA A 171 11.60 -37.99 3.06
CA ALA A 171 10.17 -38.30 2.85
C ALA A 171 9.27 -37.85 4.01
N GLU A 172 9.68 -38.12 5.25
CA GLU A 172 8.90 -37.79 6.44
C GLU A 172 8.91 -36.27 6.72
N GLN A 173 10.03 -35.61 6.44
CA GLN A 173 10.14 -34.16 6.54
C GLN A 173 9.35 -33.42 5.46
N LEU A 174 9.21 -33.96 4.24
CA LEU A 174 8.42 -33.29 3.20
C LEU A 174 6.95 -33.16 3.64
N HIS A 175 6.38 -34.22 4.21
CA HIS A 175 5.05 -34.19 4.78
C HIS A 175 4.95 -33.17 5.93
N HIS A 176 5.95 -33.12 6.81
CA HIS A 176 5.97 -32.16 7.92
C HIS A 176 6.07 -30.70 7.43
N ILE A 177 6.90 -30.43 6.42
CA ILE A 177 7.05 -29.11 5.80
C ILE A 177 5.75 -28.68 5.12
N GLU A 178 5.07 -29.58 4.40
CA GLU A 178 3.77 -29.30 3.81
C GLU A 178 2.67 -29.04 4.86
N GLU A 179 2.71 -29.77 5.98
CA GLU A 179 1.77 -29.54 7.08
C GLU A 179 2.02 -28.18 7.74
N LEU A 180 3.30 -27.86 7.97
CA LEU A 180 3.73 -26.60 8.56
C LEU A 180 3.38 -25.42 7.64
N SER A 181 3.65 -25.52 6.33
CA SER A 181 3.33 -24.49 5.35
C SER A 181 1.82 -24.23 5.28
N ARG A 182 0.99 -25.28 5.33
CA ARG A 182 -0.48 -25.17 5.41
C ARG A 182 -0.94 -24.50 6.71
N LYS A 183 -0.30 -24.79 7.85
CA LYS A 183 -0.58 -24.11 9.12
C LYS A 183 -0.23 -22.63 9.04
N TYR A 184 0.96 -22.28 8.53
CA TYR A 184 1.37 -20.89 8.33
C TYR A 184 0.43 -20.13 7.40
N LEU A 185 0.01 -20.76 6.30
CA LEU A 185 -0.94 -20.16 5.37
C LEU A 185 -2.26 -19.79 6.07
N LYS A 186 -2.82 -20.70 6.89
CA LYS A 186 -4.03 -20.42 7.68
C LYS A 186 -3.82 -19.24 8.64
N ILE A 187 -2.70 -19.23 9.36
CA ILE A 187 -2.37 -18.13 10.29
C ILE A 187 -2.25 -16.80 9.54
N ASN A 188 -1.59 -16.78 8.38
CA ASN A 188 -1.45 -15.58 7.56
C ASN A 188 -2.81 -15.03 7.08
N TRP A 189 -3.74 -15.90 6.65
CA TRP A 189 -5.09 -15.49 6.27
C TRP A 189 -5.89 -14.95 7.46
N ILE A 190 -5.80 -15.58 8.63
CA ILE A 190 -6.43 -15.07 9.86
C ILE A 190 -5.87 -13.69 10.21
N ALA A 191 -4.55 -13.54 10.21
CA ALA A 191 -3.88 -12.27 10.49
C ALA A 191 -4.28 -11.18 9.49
N PHE A 192 -4.37 -11.51 8.19
CA PHE A 192 -4.83 -10.60 7.15
C PHE A 192 -6.28 -10.11 7.42
N VAL A 193 -7.20 -11.03 7.71
CA VAL A 193 -8.60 -10.71 8.00
C VAL A 193 -8.72 -9.86 9.27
N VAL A 194 -8.01 -10.22 10.34
CA VAL A 194 -8.00 -9.46 11.60
C VAL A 194 -7.45 -8.05 11.39
N PHE A 195 -6.31 -7.92 10.69
CA PHE A 195 -5.68 -6.63 10.41
C PHE A 195 -6.63 -5.71 9.62
N TRP A 196 -7.16 -6.20 8.49
CA TRP A 196 -8.06 -5.41 7.65
C TRP A 196 -9.41 -5.15 8.30
N GLY A 197 -9.92 -6.09 9.09
CA GLY A 197 -11.12 -5.91 9.90
C GLY A 197 -10.94 -4.80 10.94
N ALA A 198 -9.82 -4.80 11.67
CA ALA A 198 -9.50 -3.75 12.63
C ALA A 198 -9.33 -2.38 11.94
N LEU A 199 -8.63 -2.34 10.80
CA LEU A 199 -8.43 -1.12 10.02
C LEU A 199 -9.76 -0.58 9.46
N TYR A 200 -10.66 -1.48 9.04
CA TYR A 200 -12.00 -1.13 8.60
C TYR A 200 -12.82 -0.51 9.72
N ILE A 201 -12.91 -1.17 10.88
CA ILE A 201 -13.67 -0.69 12.04
C ILE A 201 -13.13 0.64 12.55
N TRP A 202 -11.80 0.76 12.65
CA TRP A 202 -11.17 1.93 13.28
C TRP A 202 -11.10 3.16 12.36
N ARG A 203 -10.90 2.97 11.05
CA ARG A 203 -10.64 4.08 10.12
C ARG A 203 -11.65 4.19 8.99
N ILE A 204 -11.99 3.09 8.33
CA ILE A 204 -12.82 3.14 7.12
C ILE A 204 -14.30 3.38 7.46
N HIS A 205 -14.85 2.68 8.45
CA HIS A 205 -16.25 2.79 8.85
C HIS A 205 -16.60 4.19 9.39
N PRO A 206 -15.82 4.80 10.32
CA PRO A 206 -16.11 6.15 10.78
C PRO A 206 -16.03 7.19 9.66
N GLU A 207 -15.08 7.04 8.73
CA GLU A 207 -15.00 7.94 7.56
C GLU A 207 -16.20 7.78 6.62
N LYS A 208 -16.79 6.59 6.50
CA LYS A 208 -18.01 6.37 5.70
C LYS A 208 -19.26 6.92 6.38
N ALA A 209 -19.43 6.70 7.69
CA ALA A 209 -20.57 7.21 8.44
C ALA A 209 -20.70 8.73 8.31
N LYS A 210 -19.57 9.44 8.37
CA LYS A 210 -19.49 10.91 8.20
C LYS A 210 -19.83 11.41 6.79
N ARG A 211 -19.75 10.58 5.76
CA ARG A 211 -20.12 10.97 4.39
C ARG A 211 -21.64 10.97 4.17
N ASN A 212 -22.37 10.20 4.99
CA ASN A 212 -23.80 9.99 4.86
C ASN A 212 -24.61 10.86 5.83
N SER A 213 -23.95 11.56 6.75
CA SER A 213 -24.52 12.55 7.68
C SER A 213 -24.42 13.95 7.10
#